data_AF-A0A1W1X0N7-F1
#
_entry.id   AF-A0A1W1X0N7-F1
#
_cell.length_a   1.000
_cell.length_b   1.000
_cell.length_c   1.000
_cell.angle_alpha   90.00
_cell.angle_beta   90.00
_cell.angle_gamma   90.00
#
_symmetry.space_group_name_H-M   'P 1'
#
loop_
_entity.id
_entity.type
_entity.pdbx_description
1 polymer ?
#
loop_
_entity_poly.entity_id
_entity_poly.type
_entity_poly.pdbx_seq_one_letter_code
_entity_poly.pdbx_strand_id
1 'polypeptide(L)' 'MNRHKTFENVTLNEFKDSVKGIYTTSVNKDTIDKSPMVYKPMEEIINNVQDTVDIVKIIKPIYNFKVGN' A
#
# COMPACT_ATOMS: atom_id res chain seq x y z
N MET A 1 -8.01 2.31 -8.04
CA MET A 1 -9.20 2.70 -7.26
C MET A 1 -9.26 4.23 -7.18
N ASN A 2 -10.44 4.89 -7.17
CA ASN A 2 -10.52 6.34 -6.89
C ASN A 2 -10.75 6.58 -5.39
N ARG A 3 -10.41 7.78 -4.90
CA ARG A 3 -10.42 8.07 -3.44
C ARG A 3 -11.78 7.84 -2.79
N HIS A 4 -12.89 8.24 -3.42
CA HIS A 4 -14.22 8.05 -2.85
C HIS A 4 -14.57 6.57 -2.69
N LYS A 5 -14.36 5.79 -3.75
CA LYS A 5 -14.61 4.34 -3.75
C LYS A 5 -13.76 3.61 -2.72
N THR A 6 -12.56 4.11 -2.40
CA THR A 6 -11.74 3.49 -1.36
C THR A 6 -12.45 3.47 0.00
N PHE A 7 -13.09 4.58 0.40
CA PHE A 7 -13.78 4.65 1.69
C PHE A 7 -15.03 3.76 1.76
N GLU A 8 -15.59 3.37 0.63
CA GLU A 8 -16.74 2.46 0.54
C GLU A 8 -16.33 0.99 0.53
N ASN A 9 -15.17 0.67 -0.07
CA ASN A 9 -14.78 -0.71 -0.38
C ASN A 9 -13.63 -1.24 0.47
N VAL A 10 -12.97 -0.39 1.26
CA VAL A 10 -11.83 -0.78 2.10
C VAL A 10 -12.12 -0.45 3.55
N THR A 11 -12.07 -1.49 4.39
CA THR A 11 -12.24 -1.34 5.83
C THR A 11 -10.92 -1.04 6.52
N LEU A 12 -11.00 -0.42 7.70
CA LEU A 12 -9.82 -0.15 8.53
C LEU A 12 -9.13 -1.45 8.99
N ASN A 13 -9.90 -2.53 9.17
CA ASN A 13 -9.35 -3.84 9.56
C ASN A 13 -8.54 -4.45 8.41
N GLU A 14 -9.05 -4.43 7.17
CA GLU A 14 -8.29 -4.88 6.00
C GLU A 14 -7.00 -4.06 5.82
N PHE A 15 -7.06 -2.75 6.06
CA PHE A 15 -5.86 -1.92 6.03
C PHE A 15 -4.86 -2.37 7.12
N LYS A 16 -5.31 -2.53 8.36
CA LYS A 16 -4.46 -2.99 9.47
C LYS A 16 -3.84 -4.37 9.19
N ASP A 17 -4.60 -5.29 8.61
CA ASP A 17 -4.13 -6.64 8.28
C ASP A 17 -3.12 -6.62 7.14
N SER A 18 -3.33 -5.76 6.13
CA SER A 18 -2.41 -5.62 4.98
C SER A 18 -1.01 -5.13 5.37
N VAL A 19 -0.86 -4.50 6.53
CA VAL A 19 0.42 -4.00 7.06
C VAL A 19 0.88 -4.75 8.31
N LYS A 20 0.33 -5.94 8.55
CA LYS A 20 0.74 -6.78 9.69
C LYS A 20 2.23 -7.13 9.60
N GLY A 21 2.95 -6.91 10.71
CA GLY A 21 4.41 -7.09 10.78
C GLY A 21 5.21 -5.84 10.39
N ILE A 22 4.54 -4.76 10.00
CA ILE A 22 5.15 -3.45 9.77
C ILE A 22 4.76 -2.55 10.94
N TYR A 23 5.73 -1.97 11.63
CA TYR A 23 5.42 -0.92 12.61
C TYR A 23 4.93 0.32 11.84
N THR A 24 3.77 0.85 12.20
CA THR A 24 3.24 2.05 11.56
C THR A 24 2.33 2.85 12.47
N THR A 25 2.41 4.16 12.36
CA THR A 25 1.50 5.12 12.98
C THR A 25 0.45 5.65 12.00
N SER A 26 0.49 5.18 10.75
CA SER A 26 -0.27 5.74 9.63
C SER A 26 -1.64 5.11 9.45
N VAL A 27 -1.98 4.01 10.13
CA VAL A 27 -3.27 3.30 9.95
C VAL A 27 -4.36 4.02 10.73
N ASN A 28 -5.20 4.78 10.02
CA ASN A 28 -6.38 5.43 10.56
C ASN A 28 -7.41 5.65 9.44
N LYS A 29 -8.57 6.22 9.78
CA LYS A 29 -9.64 6.45 8.81
C LYS A 29 -9.22 7.42 7.70
N ASP A 30 -8.50 8.48 8.01
CA ASP A 30 -8.12 9.52 7.06
C ASP A 30 -7.03 9.11 6.06
N THR A 31 -6.47 7.91 6.23
CA THR A 31 -5.39 7.37 5.40
C THR A 31 -5.75 6.08 4.67
N ILE A 32 -7.01 5.64 4.73
CA ILE A 32 -7.48 4.43 4.01
C ILE A 32 -7.22 4.57 2.50
N ASP A 33 -7.32 5.78 1.95
CA ASP A 33 -7.00 6.12 0.56
C ASP A 33 -5.53 5.93 0.18
N LYS A 34 -4.67 5.62 1.14
CA LYS A 34 -3.25 5.30 0.97
C LYS A 34 -2.91 3.85 1.35
N SER A 35 -3.92 3.05 1.65
CA SER A 35 -3.72 1.63 1.95
C SER A 35 -3.12 0.89 0.76
N PRO A 36 -2.36 -0.20 0.97
CA PRO A 36 -1.80 -0.99 -0.12
C PRO A 36 -2.84 -1.41 -1.19
N MET A 37 -4.09 -1.62 -0.76
CA MET A 37 -5.21 -2.07 -1.60
C MET A 37 -5.66 -1.05 -2.66
N VAL A 38 -5.27 0.23 -2.57
CA VAL A 38 -5.69 1.24 -3.56
C VAL A 38 -4.81 1.28 -4.80
N TYR A 39 -3.62 0.67 -4.72
CA TYR A 39 -2.61 0.64 -5.77
C TYR A 39 -2.74 -0.61 -6.64
N LYS A 40 -2.09 -0.60 -7.81
CA LYS A 40 -1.94 -1.79 -8.64
C LYS A 40 -1.06 -2.82 -7.93
N PRO A 41 -1.31 -4.13 -8.10
CA PRO A 41 -0.41 -5.17 -7.61
C PRO A 41 1.02 -4.97 -8.13
N MET A 42 2.01 -5.22 -7.28
CA MET A 42 3.42 -5.08 -7.65
C MET A 42 3.78 -6.02 -8.82
N GLU A 43 3.22 -7.22 -8.81
CA GLU A 43 3.40 -8.24 -9.85
C GLU A 43 2.91 -7.76 -11.23
N GLU A 44 1.81 -7.00 -11.27
CA GLU A 44 1.33 -6.40 -12.53
C GLU A 44 2.36 -5.41 -13.06
N ILE A 45 2.92 -4.55 -12.19
CA ILE A 45 3.92 -3.57 -12.60
C ILE A 45 5.17 -4.28 -13.13
N ILE A 46 5.69 -5.26 -12.39
CA ILE A 46 6.87 -6.04 -12.77
C ILE A 46 6.69 -6.68 -14.16
N ASN A 47 5.57 -7.36 -14.38
CA ASN A 47 5.30 -8.06 -15.65
C ASN A 47 5.24 -7.11 -16.86
N ASN A 48 4.88 -5.84 -16.65
CA ASN A 48 4.77 -4.86 -17.73
C ASN A 48 6.10 -4.15 -18.05
N VAL A 49 7.08 -4.16 -17.15
CA VAL A 49 8.35 -3.42 -17.33
C VAL A 49 9.57 -4.32 -17.52
N GLN A 50 9.45 -5.62 -17.23
CA GLN A 50 10.55 -6.58 -17.18
C GLN A 50 11.45 -6.62 -18.42
N ASP A 51 10.94 -6.33 -19.61
CA ASP A 51 11.75 -6.34 -20.85
C ASP A 51 12.69 -5.13 -20.96
N THR A 52 12.53 -4.13 -20.09
CA THR A 52 13.23 -2.83 -20.16
C THR A 52 14.02 -2.48 -18.91
N VAL A 53 13.86 -3.22 -17.81
CA VAL A 53 14.49 -2.92 -16.53
C VAL A 53 14.95 -4.19 -15.81
N ASP A 54 16.07 -4.08 -15.09
CA ASP A 54 16.54 -5.13 -14.20
C ASP A 54 16.12 -4.85 -12.74
N ILE A 55 15.48 -5.83 -12.10
CA ILE A 55 15.13 -5.74 -10.67
C ILE A 55 16.34 -6.18 -9.85
N VAL A 56 17.10 -5.21 -9.34
CA VAL A 56 18.28 -5.46 -8.50
C VAL A 56 17.89 -5.99 -7.11
N LYS A 57 16.79 -5.48 -6.53
CA LYS A 57 16.36 -5.85 -5.17
C LYS A 57 14.90 -5.46 -4.91
N ILE A 58 14.18 -6.32 -4.17
CA ILE A 58 12.87 -6.00 -3.59
C ILE A 58 13.06 -5.73 -2.10
N ILE A 59 12.60 -4.56 -1.63
CA ILE A 59 12.70 -4.15 -0.23
C ILE A 59 11.32 -4.27 0.43
N LYS A 60 11.26 -4.96 1.57
CA LYS A 60 10.05 -5.07 2.39
C LYS A 60 10.15 -4.11 3.57
N PRO A 61 9.19 -3.16 3.74
CA PRO A 61 9.24 -2.23 4.86
C PRO A 61 8.97 -2.96 6.18
N ILE A 62 9.73 -2.59 7.22
CA ILE A 62 9.46 -2.96 8.62
C ILE A 62 8.91 -1.78 9.44
N TYR A 63 9.03 -0.57 8.88
CA TYR A 63 8.58 0.68 9.47
C TYR A 63 7.94 1.56 8.40
N ASN A 64 6.75 2.07 8.67
CA ASN A 64 6.11 3.11 7.89
C ASN A 64 5.77 4.31 8.79
N PHE A 65 6.42 5.44 8.51
CA PHE A 65 6.16 6.71 9.16
C PHE A 65 5.45 7.66 8.21
N LYS A 66 4.43 8.34 8.72
CA LYS A 66 3.81 9.48 8.06
C LYS A 66 3.69 10.58 9.12
N VAL A 67 4.28 11.75 8.83
CA VAL A 67 4.04 12.95 9.64
C VAL A 67 2.56 13.31 9.52
N GLY A 68 1.90 13.50 10.67
CA GLY A 68 0.50 13.90 10.73
C GLY A 68 0.26 15.28 10.12
N ASN A 69 -0.97 15.47 9.63
CA ASN A 69 -1.50 16.79 9.25
C ASN A 69 -1.69 17.66 10.50
#